data_AF-A0A8J5G2A0-F1
#
_entry.id   AF-A0A8J5G2A0-F1
#
_cell.length_a   1.000
_cell.length_b   1.000
_cell.length_c   1.000
_cell.angle_alpha   90.00
_cell.angle_beta   90.00
_cell.angle_gamma   90.00
#
_symmetry.space_group_name_H-M   'P 1'
#
loop_
_entity.id
_entity.type
_entity.pdbx_description
1 polymer ?
#
loop_
_entity_poly.entity_id
_entity_poly.type
_entity_poly.pdbx_seq_one_letter_code
_entity_poly.pdbx_strand_id
1 'polypeptide(L)'
;MIASDDGSRSLLLAVNRRLTALSFHIREYFWVDMKKINEIYRYKTEEYSQGATNKFNIYPEQIPSWLVDWIPEKGGYLIGNLQPAHMDFWFFSLGNLWAITSSLTTPRQAEEILNLMEKKWEDFIWNIPLKICYPALEYEEWHIITGSDPKNANQSRLYQTWTIAGFLASKLLPENPEMASIFTFEEDMELLEGCAYSLTNHPRAKCSRRVPKAQVLV
;
A
#
# COMPACT_ATOMS: atom_id res chain seq x y z
N MET A 1 11.46 -9.00 25.87
CA MET A 1 10.84 -10.29 26.24
C MET A 1 10.02 -10.08 27.49
N ILE A 2 8.74 -10.41 27.48
CA ILE A 2 7.88 -10.27 28.66
C ILE A 2 8.31 -11.37 29.65
N ALA A 3 8.63 -11.00 30.89
CA ALA A 3 9.03 -11.95 31.93
C ALA A 3 7.89 -12.94 32.23
N SER A 4 8.21 -14.22 32.43
CA SER A 4 7.24 -15.30 32.62
C SER A 4 6.60 -15.30 34.01
N ASP A 5 5.71 -14.32 34.25
CA ASP A 5 4.80 -14.26 35.39
C ASP A 5 3.37 -14.67 34.97
N ASP A 6 2.49 -15.05 35.90
CA ASP A 6 1.12 -15.46 35.58
C ASP A 6 0.29 -14.32 34.95
N GLY A 7 0.57 -13.07 35.33
CA GLY A 7 0.07 -11.88 34.63
C GLY A 7 0.49 -11.83 33.16
N SER A 8 1.75 -12.13 32.88
CA SER A 8 2.31 -12.18 31.53
C SER A 8 1.69 -13.26 30.64
N ARG A 9 1.30 -14.41 31.21
CA ARG A 9 0.60 -15.48 30.46
C ARG A 9 -0.76 -15.03 29.95
N SER A 10 -1.53 -14.32 30.78
CA SER A 10 -2.84 -13.78 30.38
C SER A 10 -2.71 -12.75 29.24
N LEU A 11 -1.67 -11.90 29.30
CA LEU A 11 -1.37 -10.92 28.26
C LEU A 11 -0.97 -11.60 26.95
N LEU A 12 -0.08 -12.59 27.02
CA LEU A 12 0.31 -13.38 25.84
C LEU A 12 -0.89 -14.06 25.18
N LEU A 13 -1.83 -14.60 25.98
CA LEU A 13 -3.06 -15.19 25.46
C LEU A 13 -3.94 -14.15 24.75
N ALA A 14 -4.12 -12.97 25.34
CA ALA A 14 -4.89 -11.88 24.75
C ALA A 14 -4.26 -11.37 23.44
N VAL A 15 -2.93 -11.23 23.41
CA VAL A 15 -2.16 -10.85 22.22
C VAL A 15 -2.35 -11.88 21.10
N ASN A 16 -2.18 -13.17 21.41
CA ASN A 16 -2.36 -14.23 20.40
C ASN A 16 -3.78 -14.29 19.86
N ARG A 17 -4.81 -14.14 20.72
CA ARG A 17 -6.21 -14.06 20.27
C ARG A 17 -6.44 -12.88 19.34
N ARG A 18 -5.88 -11.72 19.68
CA ARG A 18 -5.98 -10.51 18.84
C ARG A 18 -5.25 -10.68 17.52
N LEU A 19 -4.05 -11.26 17.50
CA LEU A 19 -3.28 -11.51 16.29
C LEU A 19 -4.03 -12.44 15.33
N THR A 20 -4.61 -13.53 15.84
CA THR A 20 -5.40 -14.46 15.03
C THR A 20 -6.65 -13.79 14.46
N ALA A 21 -7.42 -13.10 15.30
CA ALA A 21 -8.63 -12.41 14.88
C ALA A 21 -8.34 -11.31 13.85
N LEU A 22 -7.29 -10.51 14.09
CA LEU A 22 -6.91 -9.41 13.20
C LEU A 22 -6.36 -9.91 11.86
N SER A 23 -5.56 -10.97 11.88
CA SER A 23 -5.05 -11.59 10.65
C SER A 23 -6.19 -12.11 9.79
N PHE A 24 -7.18 -12.79 10.40
CA PHE A 24 -8.37 -13.24 9.68
C PHE A 24 -9.16 -12.05 9.12
N HIS A 25 -9.42 -11.04 9.95
CA HIS A 25 -10.21 -9.88 9.55
C HIS A 25 -9.56 -9.11 8.38
N ILE A 26 -8.26 -8.86 8.42
CA ILE A 26 -7.55 -8.15 7.35
C ILE A 26 -7.51 -9.01 6.08
N ARG A 27 -7.16 -10.30 6.18
CA ARG A 27 -7.06 -11.18 5.00
C ARG A 27 -8.39 -11.36 4.28
N GLU A 28 -9.50 -11.35 5.02
CA GLU A 28 -10.83 -11.62 4.47
C GLU A 28 -11.56 -10.36 4.01
N TYR A 29 -11.53 -9.30 4.82
CA TYR A 29 -12.37 -8.12 4.59
C TYR A 29 -11.63 -6.94 3.98
N PHE A 30 -10.31 -6.84 4.15
CA PHE A 30 -9.52 -5.80 3.49
C PHE A 30 -8.99 -6.24 2.11
N TRP A 31 -9.03 -7.53 1.79
CA TRP A 31 -8.54 -8.02 0.51
C TRP A 31 -9.49 -7.66 -0.62
N VAL A 32 -8.96 -7.08 -1.69
CA VAL A 32 -9.69 -6.85 -2.94
C VAL A 32 -8.94 -7.46 -4.12
N ASP A 33 -9.65 -8.27 -4.90
CA ASP A 33 -9.26 -8.80 -6.20
C ASP A 33 -10.49 -8.74 -7.13
N MET A 34 -10.33 -9.10 -8.40
CA MET A 34 -11.46 -9.10 -9.35
C MET A 34 -12.63 -9.99 -8.88
N LYS A 35 -12.36 -11.07 -8.12
CA LYS A 35 -13.43 -11.94 -7.59
C LYS A 35 -14.19 -11.25 -6.46
N LYS A 36 -13.48 -10.59 -5.54
CA LYS A 36 -14.09 -9.83 -4.44
C LYS A 36 -14.88 -8.63 -4.97
N ILE A 37 -14.38 -7.90 -5.97
CA ILE A 37 -15.13 -6.81 -6.62
C ILE A 37 -16.46 -7.33 -7.17
N ASN A 38 -16.42 -8.46 -7.89
CA ASN A 38 -17.61 -9.12 -8.41
C ASN A 38 -18.57 -9.67 -7.32
N GLU A 39 -18.05 -9.95 -6.13
CA GLU A 39 -18.84 -10.32 -4.95
C GLU A 39 -19.55 -9.09 -4.38
N ILE A 40 -18.82 -7.97 -4.21
CA ILE A 40 -19.34 -6.70 -3.69
C ILE A 40 -20.44 -6.14 -4.63
N TYR A 41 -20.26 -6.23 -5.95
CA TYR A 41 -21.30 -5.85 -6.92
C TYR A 41 -22.63 -6.60 -6.74
N ARG A 42 -22.61 -7.78 -6.10
CA ARG A 42 -23.79 -8.61 -5.85
C ARG A 42 -24.29 -8.50 -4.42
N TYR A 43 -23.72 -7.61 -3.61
CA TYR A 43 -24.18 -7.41 -2.24
C TYR A 43 -25.62 -6.92 -2.21
N LYS A 44 -26.38 -7.52 -1.29
CA LYS A 44 -27.65 -6.96 -0.86
C LYS A 44 -27.37 -6.00 0.29
N THR A 45 -28.06 -4.88 0.28
CA THR A 45 -27.98 -3.87 1.34
C THR A 45 -29.00 -4.21 2.44
N GLU A 46 -28.80 -3.63 3.62
CA GLU A 46 -29.70 -3.73 4.77
C GLU A 46 -29.92 -5.17 5.28
N GLU A 47 -28.90 -6.01 5.19
CA GLU A 47 -28.94 -7.37 5.73
C GLU A 47 -28.73 -7.37 7.25
N TYR A 48 -29.78 -7.69 8.00
CA TYR A 48 -29.73 -7.84 9.46
C TYR A 48 -29.72 -9.32 9.87
N SER A 49 -28.62 -10.02 9.59
CA SER A 49 -28.46 -11.41 10.05
C SER A 49 -27.01 -11.76 10.37
N GLN A 50 -26.80 -12.74 11.27
CA GLN A 50 -25.45 -13.22 11.59
C GLN A 50 -24.76 -13.93 10.41
N GLY A 51 -25.55 -14.42 9.45
CA GLY A 51 -25.09 -15.04 8.21
C GLY A 51 -25.05 -14.08 7.02
N ALA A 52 -25.18 -12.77 7.24
CA ALA A 52 -25.12 -11.77 6.17
C ALA A 52 -23.79 -11.86 5.43
N THR A 53 -23.85 -11.82 4.09
CA THR A 53 -22.65 -11.75 3.26
C THR A 53 -22.08 -10.33 3.35
N ASN A 54 -22.95 -9.33 3.32
CA ASN A 54 -22.59 -7.92 3.44
C ASN A 54 -22.54 -7.46 4.91
N LYS A 55 -21.54 -7.94 5.66
CA LYS A 55 -21.41 -7.68 7.10
C LYS A 55 -21.26 -6.20 7.47
N PHE A 56 -20.75 -5.38 6.55
CA PHE A 56 -20.50 -3.96 6.79
C PHE A 56 -21.53 -3.07 6.12
N ASN A 57 -22.59 -3.63 5.52
CA ASN A 57 -23.59 -2.87 4.76
C ASN A 57 -22.94 -1.96 3.69
N ILE A 58 -21.98 -2.49 2.95
CA ILE A 58 -21.30 -1.80 1.84
C ILE A 58 -22.27 -1.70 0.67
N TYR A 59 -22.36 -0.50 0.12
CA TYR A 59 -23.14 -0.19 -1.07
C TYR A 59 -22.28 -0.43 -2.32
N PRO A 60 -22.75 -1.22 -3.30
CA PRO A 60 -22.00 -1.48 -4.55
C PRO A 60 -21.56 -0.21 -5.29
N GLU A 61 -22.31 0.88 -5.15
CA GLU A 61 -22.05 2.18 -5.76
C GLU A 61 -20.77 2.85 -5.23
N GLN A 62 -20.21 2.35 -4.13
CA GLN A 62 -18.93 2.84 -3.59
C GLN A 62 -17.72 2.34 -4.38
N ILE A 63 -17.87 1.30 -5.19
CA ILE A 63 -16.78 0.81 -6.05
C ILE A 63 -16.45 1.91 -7.06
N PRO A 64 -15.24 2.48 -7.04
CA PRO A 64 -14.88 3.52 -7.99
C PRO A 64 -14.81 2.97 -9.40
N SER A 65 -15.23 3.77 -10.38
CA SER A 65 -15.21 3.38 -11.79
C SER A 65 -13.81 2.99 -12.28
N TRP A 66 -12.76 3.67 -11.80
CA TRP A 66 -11.39 3.38 -12.16
C TRP A 66 -10.91 2.00 -11.70
N LEU A 67 -11.46 1.45 -10.61
CA LEU A 67 -10.92 0.25 -9.96
C LEU A 67 -11.06 -0.99 -10.83
N VAL A 68 -12.20 -1.13 -11.51
CA VAL A 68 -12.52 -2.33 -12.32
C VAL A 68 -11.58 -2.43 -13.52
N ASP A 69 -11.31 -1.31 -14.19
CA ASP A 69 -10.40 -1.26 -15.34
C ASP A 69 -8.93 -1.28 -14.90
N TRP A 70 -8.66 -0.80 -13.69
CA TRP A 70 -7.31 -0.73 -13.15
C TRP A 70 -6.80 -2.08 -12.63
N ILE A 71 -7.64 -2.90 -11.98
CA ILE A 71 -7.18 -4.15 -11.38
C ILE A 71 -6.96 -5.26 -12.44
N PRO A 72 -5.80 -5.94 -12.48
CA PRO A 72 -5.56 -7.01 -13.44
C PRO A 72 -6.25 -8.31 -13.01
N GLU A 73 -6.46 -9.24 -13.96
CA GLU A 73 -7.09 -10.55 -13.68
C GLU A 73 -6.35 -11.38 -12.62
N LYS A 74 -5.01 -11.31 -12.63
CA LYS A 74 -4.11 -11.91 -11.63
C LYS A 74 -3.45 -10.79 -10.85
N GLY A 75 -4.18 -10.25 -9.89
CA GLY A 75 -3.68 -9.26 -8.94
C GLY A 75 -4.75 -8.85 -7.94
N GLY A 76 -4.29 -8.30 -6.84
CA GLY A 76 -5.13 -7.90 -5.72
C GLY A 76 -4.30 -7.22 -4.65
N TYR A 77 -4.96 -6.55 -3.72
CA TYR A 77 -4.29 -5.80 -2.67
C TYR A 77 -5.18 -5.63 -1.43
N LEU A 78 -4.58 -5.13 -0.36
CA LEU A 78 -5.30 -4.69 0.83
C LEU A 78 -5.74 -3.24 0.65
N ILE A 79 -7.06 -3.01 0.70
CA ILE A 79 -7.68 -1.69 0.63
C ILE A 79 -7.23 -0.78 1.77
N GLY A 80 -7.43 0.54 1.60
CA GLY A 80 -7.00 1.54 2.56
C GLY A 80 -7.74 1.50 3.89
N ASN A 81 -9.06 1.34 3.83
CA ASN A 81 -9.90 1.39 5.02
C ASN A 81 -11.21 0.61 4.86
N LEU A 82 -11.75 0.16 5.99
CA LEU A 82 -13.04 -0.51 6.07
C LEU A 82 -13.80 -0.05 7.32
N GLN A 83 -15.00 0.46 7.09
CA GLN A 83 -15.91 0.97 8.12
C GLN A 83 -17.34 0.51 7.82
N PRO A 84 -18.25 0.57 8.81
CA PRO A 84 -19.67 0.37 8.54
C PRO A 84 -20.15 1.34 7.46
N ALA A 85 -20.78 0.80 6.43
CA ALA A 85 -21.27 1.49 5.25
C ALA A 85 -20.21 2.26 4.45
N HIS A 86 -18.91 2.00 4.63
CA HIS A 86 -17.87 2.68 3.88
C HIS A 86 -16.64 1.80 3.65
N MET A 87 -16.24 1.67 2.38
CA MET A 87 -15.02 0.98 1.96
C MET A 87 -14.14 1.94 1.15
N ASP A 88 -12.90 2.13 1.58
CA ASP A 88 -11.92 2.97 0.87
C ASP A 88 -11.01 2.08 0.02
N PHE A 89 -11.26 2.08 -1.29
CA PHE A 89 -10.54 1.28 -2.27
C PHE A 89 -9.18 1.86 -2.68
N TRP A 90 -8.64 2.87 -2.01
CA TRP A 90 -7.30 3.32 -2.36
C TRP A 90 -6.22 2.27 -2.04
N PHE A 91 -5.27 2.15 -2.95
CA PHE A 91 -4.06 1.37 -2.70
C PHE A 91 -3.10 2.20 -1.86
N PHE A 92 -2.56 1.61 -0.79
CA PHE A 92 -1.48 2.20 0.01
C PHE A 92 -0.24 1.31 -0.03
N SER A 93 0.85 1.85 -0.57
CA SER A 93 2.10 1.11 -0.79
C SER A 93 2.71 0.59 0.51
N LEU A 94 2.81 1.45 1.52
CA LEU A 94 3.39 1.06 2.81
C LEU A 94 2.60 -0.07 3.47
N GLY A 95 1.26 0.03 3.47
CA GLY A 95 0.40 -0.98 4.11
C GLY A 95 0.55 -2.35 3.46
N ASN A 96 0.54 -2.39 2.13
CA ASN A 96 0.66 -3.63 1.37
C ASN A 96 2.06 -4.27 1.51
N LEU A 97 3.13 -3.49 1.37
CA LEU A 97 4.51 -3.99 1.52
C LEU A 97 4.82 -4.42 2.96
N TRP A 98 4.31 -3.67 3.95
CA TRP A 98 4.43 -4.06 5.36
C TRP A 98 3.69 -5.38 5.63
N ALA A 99 2.51 -5.57 5.05
CA ALA A 99 1.73 -6.78 5.23
C ALA A 99 2.47 -8.03 4.69
N ILE A 100 3.19 -7.90 3.57
CA ILE A 100 4.04 -8.98 3.04
C ILE A 100 5.22 -9.25 3.98
N THR A 101 6.02 -8.22 4.30
CA THR A 101 7.24 -8.36 5.11
C THR A 101 6.98 -8.81 6.56
N SER A 102 5.77 -8.60 7.08
CA SER A 102 5.34 -9.07 8.41
C SER A 102 4.61 -10.41 8.39
N SER A 103 4.52 -11.07 7.23
CA SER A 103 3.80 -12.33 7.02
C SER A 103 2.30 -12.25 7.39
N LEU A 104 1.72 -11.05 7.31
CA LEU A 104 0.29 -10.83 7.50
C LEU A 104 -0.50 -11.34 6.29
N THR A 105 -0.01 -11.19 5.07
CA THR A 105 -0.68 -11.74 3.87
C THR A 105 -0.43 -13.25 3.73
N THR A 106 -1.34 -13.95 3.06
CA THR A 106 -1.05 -15.32 2.59
C THR A 106 -0.04 -15.29 1.43
N PRO A 107 0.65 -16.41 1.12
CA PRO A 107 1.59 -16.44 -0.01
C PRO A 107 0.93 -16.03 -1.34
N ARG A 108 -0.30 -16.48 -1.57
CA ARG A 108 -1.10 -16.08 -2.74
C ARG A 108 -1.36 -14.57 -2.78
N GLN A 109 -1.75 -13.98 -1.65
CA GLN A 109 -2.01 -12.54 -1.57
C GLN A 109 -0.74 -11.72 -1.79
N ALA A 110 0.39 -12.18 -1.24
CA ALA A 110 1.69 -11.54 -1.49
C ALA A 110 2.06 -11.57 -2.98
N GLU A 111 1.91 -12.72 -3.64
CA GLU A 111 2.13 -12.87 -5.07
C GLU A 111 1.20 -11.96 -5.88
N GLU A 112 -0.09 -11.92 -5.56
CA GLU A 112 -1.07 -11.08 -6.26
C GLU A 112 -0.82 -9.57 -6.05
N ILE A 113 -0.33 -9.13 -4.88
CA ILE A 113 0.12 -7.74 -4.66
C ILE A 113 1.31 -7.42 -5.56
N LEU A 114 2.32 -8.29 -5.59
CA LEU A 114 3.52 -8.07 -6.39
C LEU A 114 3.21 -8.07 -7.88
N ASN A 115 2.35 -8.99 -8.35
CA ASN A 115 1.87 -9.04 -9.73
C ASN A 115 1.09 -7.77 -10.12
N LEU A 116 0.30 -7.21 -9.19
CA LEU A 116 -0.38 -5.93 -9.39
C LEU A 116 0.64 -4.80 -9.57
N MET A 117 1.64 -4.73 -8.68
CA MET A 117 2.68 -3.71 -8.74
C MET A 117 3.52 -3.79 -10.01
N GLU A 118 3.81 -4.99 -10.51
CA GLU A 118 4.48 -5.22 -11.79
C GLU A 118 3.65 -4.71 -12.96
N LYS A 119 2.38 -5.14 -13.06
CA LYS A 119 1.50 -4.75 -14.17
C LYS A 119 1.15 -3.27 -14.17
N LYS A 120 1.21 -2.62 -13.01
CA LYS A 120 0.93 -1.19 -12.82
C LYS A 120 2.19 -0.42 -12.43
N TRP A 121 3.34 -0.87 -12.93
CA TRP A 121 4.65 -0.25 -12.72
C TRP A 121 4.64 1.26 -12.96
N GLU A 122 4.10 1.69 -14.11
CA GLU A 122 3.99 3.11 -14.48
C GLU A 122 3.15 3.91 -13.48
N ASP A 123 2.15 3.30 -12.85
CA ASP A 123 1.31 3.98 -11.87
C ASP A 123 2.00 4.10 -10.51
N PHE A 124 2.87 3.17 -10.13
CA PHE A 124 3.50 3.15 -8.80
C PHE A 124 4.87 3.81 -8.73
N ILE A 125 5.61 3.74 -9.83
CA ILE A 125 7.03 4.01 -9.84
C ILE A 125 7.36 5.11 -10.84
N TRP A 126 6.93 4.99 -12.10
CA TRP A 126 7.24 5.95 -13.16
C TRP A 126 8.70 6.48 -13.04
N ASN A 127 8.89 7.78 -12.81
CA ASN A 127 10.20 8.40 -12.54
C ASN A 127 10.56 8.55 -11.06
N ILE A 128 9.65 8.29 -10.11
CA ILE A 128 9.93 8.43 -8.66
C ILE A 128 9.33 7.25 -7.88
N PRO A 129 10.14 6.24 -7.54
CA PRO A 129 9.73 5.16 -6.66
C PRO A 129 9.67 5.62 -5.20
N LEU A 130 8.74 5.16 -4.35
CA LEU A 130 7.48 4.48 -4.61
C LEU A 130 6.34 5.41 -4.17
N LYS A 131 5.29 5.58 -4.99
CA LYS A 131 4.14 6.42 -4.64
C LYS A 131 3.49 5.97 -3.33
N ILE A 132 2.99 6.90 -2.51
CA ILE A 132 2.34 6.56 -1.24
C ILE A 132 1.01 5.84 -1.44
N CYS A 133 0.15 6.41 -2.29
CA CYS A 133 -1.18 5.91 -2.55
C CYS A 133 -1.58 6.07 -4.02
N TYR A 134 -2.53 5.26 -4.46
CA TYR A 134 -3.11 5.34 -5.80
C TYR A 134 -4.64 5.15 -5.74
N PRO A 135 -5.40 5.89 -6.57
CA PRO A 135 -4.99 7.05 -7.36
C PRO A 135 -4.69 8.29 -6.48
N ALA A 136 -4.24 9.37 -7.12
CA ALA A 136 -4.23 10.67 -6.46
C ALA A 136 -5.67 11.21 -6.35
N LEU A 137 -5.96 11.91 -5.26
CA LEU A 137 -7.23 12.62 -5.10
C LEU A 137 -7.48 13.54 -6.29
N GLU A 138 -8.73 13.63 -6.75
CA GLU A 138 -9.14 14.62 -7.75
C GLU A 138 -9.63 15.93 -7.09
N TYR A 139 -9.87 16.99 -7.87
CA TYR A 139 -10.12 18.34 -7.35
C TYR A 139 -11.29 18.41 -6.35
N GLU A 140 -12.43 17.80 -6.67
CA GLU A 140 -13.61 17.80 -5.77
C GLU A 140 -13.38 16.95 -4.51
N GLU A 141 -12.83 15.75 -4.68
CA GLU A 141 -12.52 14.86 -3.56
C GLU A 141 -11.47 15.47 -2.63
N TRP A 142 -10.44 16.11 -3.18
CA TRP A 142 -9.42 16.82 -2.41
C TRP A 142 -10.04 17.93 -1.57
N HIS A 143 -10.95 18.71 -2.14
CA HIS A 143 -11.63 19.79 -1.44
C HIS A 143 -12.40 19.27 -0.23
N ILE A 144 -13.15 18.18 -0.41
CA ILE A 144 -14.00 17.59 0.64
C ILE A 144 -13.17 16.85 1.69
N ILE A 145 -12.25 15.98 1.27
CA ILE A 145 -11.55 15.04 2.15
C ILE A 145 -10.43 15.73 2.92
N THR A 146 -9.69 16.63 2.27
CA THR A 146 -8.56 17.33 2.90
C THR A 146 -8.95 18.68 3.48
N GLY A 147 -10.17 19.16 3.22
CA GLY A 147 -10.57 20.52 3.58
C GLY A 147 -9.82 21.58 2.77
N SER A 148 -9.44 21.27 1.52
CA SER A 148 -8.63 22.15 0.66
C SER A 148 -7.20 22.38 1.16
N ASP A 149 -6.58 21.39 1.80
CA ASP A 149 -5.21 21.52 2.28
C ASP A 149 -4.23 21.64 1.10
N PRO A 150 -3.58 22.80 0.90
CA PRO A 150 -2.69 23.03 -0.23
C PRO A 150 -1.48 22.09 -0.23
N LYS A 151 -1.11 21.50 0.92
CA LYS A 151 0.00 20.53 1.02
C LYS A 151 -0.35 19.16 0.44
N ASN A 152 -1.64 18.84 0.37
CA ASN A 152 -2.16 17.56 -0.08
C ASN A 152 -2.81 17.64 -1.47
N ALA A 153 -2.59 18.73 -2.21
CA ALA A 153 -3.07 18.89 -3.58
C ALA A 153 -2.63 17.73 -4.47
N ASN A 154 -3.37 17.46 -5.55
CA ASN A 154 -3.23 16.27 -6.41
C ASN A 154 -1.78 16.06 -6.87
N GLN A 155 -1.11 17.13 -7.28
CA GLN A 155 0.31 17.10 -7.67
C GLN A 155 1.24 16.73 -6.51
N SER A 156 0.95 17.21 -5.29
CA SER A 156 1.74 16.88 -4.11
C SER A 156 1.64 15.40 -3.75
N ARG A 157 0.48 14.75 -3.90
CA ARG A 157 0.36 13.29 -3.68
C ARG A 157 0.98 12.46 -4.81
N LEU A 158 0.94 12.95 -6.04
CA LEU A 158 1.58 12.30 -7.20
C LEU A 158 3.10 12.17 -7.05
N TYR A 159 3.76 13.18 -6.46
CA TYR A 159 5.22 13.21 -6.29
C TYR A 159 5.70 12.83 -4.88
N GLN A 160 4.78 12.59 -3.95
CA GLN A 160 5.15 12.15 -2.61
C GLN A 160 5.52 10.68 -2.62
N THR A 161 6.76 10.40 -2.24
CA THR A 161 7.27 9.05 -2.03
C THR A 161 7.74 8.86 -0.60
N TRP A 162 7.52 7.65 -0.08
CA TRP A 162 7.99 7.27 1.25
C TRP A 162 9.17 6.32 1.10
N THR A 163 10.36 6.80 1.43
CA THR A 163 11.61 6.01 1.34
C THR A 163 11.55 4.71 2.14
N ILE A 164 10.77 4.68 3.23
CA ILE A 164 10.53 3.45 4.00
C ILE A 164 9.78 2.38 3.19
N ALA A 165 8.85 2.78 2.32
CA ALA A 165 8.16 1.85 1.44
C ALA A 165 9.13 1.29 0.39
N GLY A 166 10.03 2.13 -0.13
CA GLY A 166 11.15 1.69 -0.98
C GLY A 166 12.05 0.67 -0.27
N PHE A 167 12.48 0.95 0.97
CA PHE A 167 13.29 0.02 1.76
C PHE A 167 12.59 -1.33 2.00
N LEU A 168 11.29 -1.32 2.30
CA LEU A 168 10.52 -2.55 2.48
C LEU A 168 10.39 -3.33 1.17
N ALA A 169 10.20 -2.65 0.04
CA ALA A 169 10.24 -3.28 -1.27
C ALA A 169 11.60 -3.93 -1.54
N SER A 170 12.72 -3.25 -1.24
CA SER A 170 14.06 -3.81 -1.35
C SER A 170 14.25 -5.07 -0.50
N LYS A 171 13.61 -5.14 0.68
CA LYS A 171 13.63 -6.33 1.55
C LYS A 171 12.84 -7.51 0.96
N LEU A 172 11.90 -7.27 0.05
CA LEU A 172 11.13 -8.32 -0.63
C LEU A 172 11.89 -8.91 -1.83
N LEU A 173 12.89 -8.22 -2.37
CA LEU A 173 13.67 -8.68 -3.52
C LEU A 173 14.39 -10.02 -3.32
N PRO A 174 14.97 -10.34 -2.14
CA PRO A 174 15.57 -11.65 -1.90
C PRO A 174 14.57 -12.80 -1.92
N GLU A 175 13.29 -12.54 -1.61
CA GLU A 175 12.24 -13.56 -1.62
C GLU A 175 11.71 -13.82 -3.04
N ASN A 176 11.86 -12.86 -3.96
CA ASN A 176 11.48 -12.97 -5.37
C ASN A 176 12.49 -12.24 -6.29
N PRO A 177 13.62 -12.88 -6.65
CA PRO A 177 14.72 -12.22 -7.37
C PRO A 177 14.36 -11.78 -8.80
N GLU A 178 13.36 -12.39 -9.46
CA GLU A 178 12.89 -11.92 -10.77
C GLU A 178 12.17 -10.56 -10.68
N MET A 179 11.50 -10.32 -9.55
CA MET A 179 10.85 -9.05 -9.21
C MET A 179 11.85 -7.99 -8.73
N ALA A 180 13.15 -8.28 -8.72
CA ALA A 180 14.18 -7.28 -8.41
C ALA A 180 14.42 -6.29 -9.55
N SER A 181 13.98 -6.60 -10.76
CA SER A 181 14.05 -5.69 -11.91
C SER A 181 13.03 -4.55 -11.82
N ILE A 182 11.83 -4.86 -11.31
CA ILE A 182 10.91 -3.92 -10.65
C ILE A 182 11.68 -3.36 -9.44
N PHE A 183 11.52 -2.17 -8.91
CA PHE A 183 12.27 -1.61 -7.76
C PHE A 183 13.78 -1.33 -7.93
N THR A 184 14.50 -1.80 -8.96
CA THR A 184 15.89 -1.35 -9.23
C THR A 184 15.95 -0.31 -10.34
N PHE A 185 16.67 0.79 -10.12
CA PHE A 185 16.85 1.87 -11.08
C PHE A 185 18.33 2.09 -11.40
N GLU A 186 18.63 2.58 -12.61
CA GLU A 186 20.01 2.95 -12.99
C GLU A 186 20.57 4.05 -12.06
N GLU A 187 19.71 4.95 -11.58
CA GLU A 187 20.06 6.07 -10.68
C GLU A 187 20.34 5.62 -9.24
N ASP A 188 19.91 4.43 -8.83
CA ASP A 188 20.22 3.89 -7.49
C ASP A 188 21.73 3.65 -7.32
N MET A 189 22.41 3.30 -8.41
CA MET A 189 23.85 3.08 -8.41
C MET A 189 24.60 4.39 -8.14
N GLU A 190 24.15 5.51 -8.73
CA GLU A 190 24.69 6.85 -8.48
C GLU A 190 24.46 7.32 -7.03
N LEU A 191 23.29 7.01 -6.46
CA LEU A 191 22.98 7.30 -5.05
C LEU A 191 23.87 6.52 -4.09
N LEU A 192 24.10 5.22 -4.37
CA LEU A 192 25.00 4.37 -3.60
C LEU A 192 26.45 4.85 -3.66
N GLU A 193 26.93 5.26 -4.83
CA GLU A 193 28.28 5.84 -4.99
C GLU A 193 28.44 7.13 -4.17
N GLY A 194 27.44 8.01 -4.18
CA GLY A 194 27.44 9.24 -3.37
C GLY A 194 27.41 8.98 -1.85
N CYS A 195 26.68 7.95 -1.42
CA CYS A 195 26.58 7.56 0.00
C CYS A 195 27.84 6.84 0.49
N ALA A 196 28.41 5.94 -0.31
CA ALA A 196 29.66 5.25 -0.01
C ALA A 196 30.86 6.23 0.08
N TYR A 197 30.89 7.24 -0.80
CA TYR A 197 31.88 8.32 -0.73
C TYR A 197 31.75 9.16 0.56
N SER A 198 30.53 9.34 1.06
CA SER A 198 30.24 10.10 2.29
C SER A 198 30.52 9.32 3.58
N LEU A 199 30.44 7.99 3.54
CA LEU A 199 30.76 7.10 4.67
C LEU A 199 32.26 6.88 4.86
N THR A 200 33.03 6.98 3.78
CA THR A 200 34.51 6.85 3.81
C THR A 200 35.21 8.14 4.24
N ASN A 201 34.54 9.31 4.12
CA ASN A 201 35.10 10.61 4.51
C ASN A 201 34.08 11.45 5.30
N HIS A 202 34.39 11.83 6.53
CA HIS A 202 33.61 12.81 7.30
C HIS A 202 34.48 13.99 7.79
N PRO A 203 33.94 15.22 7.97
CA PRO A 203 32.70 15.80 7.43
C PRO A 203 32.91 17.21 6.83
N ARG A 204 32.24 17.54 5.72
CA ARG A 204 31.74 18.87 5.28
C ARG A 204 31.50 18.87 3.76
N ALA A 205 30.39 18.30 3.32
CA ALA A 205 29.84 18.65 2.03
C ALA A 205 28.32 18.75 2.18
N LYS A 206 27.77 19.94 1.93
CA LYS A 206 26.33 20.13 1.88
C LYS A 206 25.80 19.22 0.76
N CYS A 207 24.91 18.30 1.12
CA CYS A 207 24.13 17.54 0.16
C CYS A 207 23.20 18.52 -0.57
N SER A 208 23.65 19.10 -1.68
CA SER A 208 22.76 19.81 -2.59
C SER A 208 22.14 18.76 -3.49
N ARG A 209 20.84 18.49 -3.31
CA ARG A 209 20.06 17.84 -4.37
C ARG A 209 20.24 18.69 -5.63
N ARG A 210 20.89 18.15 -6.67
CA ARG A 210 20.65 18.67 -8.02
C ARG A 210 19.22 18.25 -8.33
N VAL A 211 18.29 19.20 -8.20
CA VAL A 211 16.95 19.05 -8.74
C VAL A 211 17.13 18.72 -10.23
N PRO A 212 16.60 17.60 -10.73
CA PRO A 212 16.59 17.34 -12.16
C PRO A 212 15.95 18.55 -12.82
N LYS A 213 16.60 19.13 -13.83
CA LYS A 213 15.95 20.16 -14.65
C LYS A 213 14.75 19.49 -15.31
N ALA A 214 13.56 19.67 -14.73
CA ALA A 214 12.34 19.51 -15.47
C ALA A 214 12.46 20.48 -16.65
N GLN A 215 12.68 19.95 -17.85
CA GLN A 215 12.36 20.71 -19.05
C GLN A 215 10.85 20.91 -19.00
N VAL A 216 10.45 22.06 -18.46
CA VAL A 216 9.13 22.61 -18.71
C VAL A 216 9.11 22.89 -20.20
N LEU A 217 8.48 22.00 -20.96
CA LEU A 217 8.06 22.31 -22.33
C LEU A 217 6.92 23.32 -22.22
N VAL A 218 7.26 24.58 -22.45
CA VAL A 218 6.39 25.63 -22.99
C VAL A 218 7.09 26.18 -24.21
#